data_AF-A0A316DXX0-F1
#
_entry.id   AF-A0A316DXX0-F1
#
_cell.length_a   1.000
_cell.length_b   1.000
_cell.length_c   1.000
_cell.angle_alpha   90.00
_cell.angle_beta   90.00
_cell.angle_gamma   90.00
#
_symmetry.space_group_name_H-M   'P 1'
#
loop_
_entity.id
_entity.type
_entity.pdbx_description
1 polymer ?
#
loop_
_entity_poly.entity_id
_entity_poly.type
_entity_poly.pdbx_seq_one_letter_code
_entity_poly.pdbx_strand_id
1 'polypeptide(L)'
;MKTIHKIFPILIILIGCTGFSQTPEQQKMIDKALKMRDSIMESLNLEEVQRKAEQQQKRLESDKQSNNTTSPIPKAIKNEDKYWKNTLASDSGNTLKNWNNGDADLVFNYSYDPGKDKVQYVKIGVIRADGTIALNPINKVPILKPIKEFKDNNNFFDIHNPDVYQYHNEDSGFKLNAYLSVYQNDKQIGILTIGNSEKVTRNLLTSGDLYYGDEGYLLSWVYVDEACAIMAHENWKGDLSNTGTPLLVETTVTYDLSFKPGWNLVKTEVIGKYEFPNAPEEDRSRYKKHVHTMVPSIPDDATYYFRSTLY
;
A
#
# COMPACT_ATOMS: atom_id res chain seq x y z
N MET A 1 44.31 -48.78 -10.09
CA MET A 1 44.15 -47.32 -10.34
C MET A 1 44.56 -47.00 -11.78
N LYS A 2 43.64 -46.97 -12.75
CA LYS A 2 43.90 -46.46 -14.13
C LYS A 2 42.64 -46.48 -15.03
N THR A 3 41.50 -45.96 -14.58
CA THR A 3 40.33 -45.81 -15.50
C THR A 3 39.28 -44.77 -15.11
N ILE A 4 39.50 -43.96 -14.06
CA ILE A 4 38.48 -43.01 -13.55
C ILE A 4 38.71 -41.57 -14.06
N HIS A 5 39.85 -41.26 -14.69
CA HIS A 5 40.23 -39.87 -15.03
C HIS A 5 39.84 -39.41 -16.44
N LYS A 6 39.02 -40.17 -17.17
CA LYS A 6 38.59 -39.79 -18.54
C LYS A 6 37.11 -39.43 -18.68
N ILE A 7 36.30 -39.57 -17.62
CA ILE A 7 34.85 -39.28 -17.67
C ILE A 7 34.52 -37.91 -17.05
N PHE A 8 35.38 -37.38 -16.18
CA PHE A 8 35.12 -36.12 -15.47
C PHE A 8 35.12 -34.83 -16.33
N PRO A 9 35.95 -34.66 -17.39
CA PRO A 9 35.93 -33.41 -18.15
C PRO A 9 34.74 -33.28 -19.11
N ILE A 10 34.02 -34.38 -19.42
CA ILE A 10 32.86 -34.36 -20.31
C ILE A 10 31.59 -33.91 -19.55
N LEU A 11 31.49 -34.20 -18.25
CA LEU A 11 30.34 -33.80 -17.44
C LEU A 11 30.33 -32.30 -17.11
N ILE A 12 31.50 -31.65 -17.03
CA ILE A 12 31.63 -30.22 -16.72
C ILE A 12 31.30 -29.33 -17.94
N ILE A 13 31.48 -29.83 -19.16
CA ILE A 13 31.14 -29.10 -20.40
C ILE A 13 29.62 -29.16 -20.69
N LEU A 14 28.91 -30.19 -20.21
CA LEU A 14 27.45 -30.31 -20.39
C LEU A 14 26.63 -29.46 -19.40
N ILE A 15 27.19 -29.07 -18.26
CA ILE A 15 26.54 -28.17 -17.29
C ILE A 15 26.78 -26.69 -17.66
N GLY A 16 27.79 -26.39 -18.48
CA GLY A 16 28.12 -25.03 -18.93
C GLY A 16 27.25 -24.48 -20.07
N CYS A 17 26.35 -25.28 -20.65
CA CYS A 17 25.54 -24.89 -21.81
C CYS A 17 24.03 -24.76 -21.55
N THR A 18 23.56 -24.88 -20.30
CA THR A 18 22.22 -24.43 -19.93
C THR A 18 22.28 -22.97 -19.49
N GLY A 19 22.74 -22.10 -20.40
CA GLY A 19 22.36 -20.70 -20.30
C GLY A 19 20.84 -20.67 -20.34
N PHE A 20 20.21 -20.13 -19.31
CA PHE A 20 18.79 -19.80 -19.31
C PHE A 20 18.55 -18.88 -20.51
N SER A 21 18.18 -19.46 -21.66
CA SER A 21 17.75 -18.67 -22.81
C SER A 21 16.41 -18.08 -22.42
N GLN A 22 16.42 -16.86 -21.90
CA GLN A 22 15.23 -16.03 -21.85
C GLN A 22 14.61 -16.06 -23.24
N THR A 23 13.31 -16.35 -23.33
CA THR A 23 12.66 -16.39 -24.63
C THR A 23 12.76 -14.98 -25.25
N PRO A 24 12.78 -14.85 -26.59
CA PRO A 24 12.79 -13.54 -27.23
C PRO A 24 11.66 -12.62 -26.76
N GLU A 25 10.54 -13.19 -26.31
CA GLU A 25 9.43 -12.44 -25.70
C GLU A 25 9.73 -11.94 -24.28
N GLN A 26 10.38 -12.76 -23.44
CA GLN A 26 10.86 -12.33 -22.12
C GLN A 26 11.93 -11.23 -22.24
N GLN A 27 12.87 -11.37 -23.17
CA GLN A 27 13.87 -10.33 -23.44
C GLN A 27 13.20 -9.04 -23.92
N LYS A 28 12.19 -9.13 -24.79
CA LYS A 28 11.44 -7.95 -25.26
C LYS A 28 10.65 -7.26 -24.15
N MET A 29 10.14 -8.01 -23.17
CA MET A 29 9.49 -7.43 -21.98
C MET A 29 10.52 -6.77 -21.06
N ILE A 30 11.69 -7.37 -20.87
CA ILE A 30 12.80 -6.80 -20.11
C ILE A 30 13.32 -5.53 -20.78
N ASP A 31 13.55 -5.53 -22.09
CA ASP A 31 14.00 -4.36 -22.85
C ASP A 31 12.96 -3.25 -22.85
N LYS A 32 11.67 -3.59 -22.87
CA LYS A 32 10.59 -2.60 -22.72
C LYS A 32 10.57 -2.02 -21.31
N ALA A 33 10.75 -2.84 -20.28
CA ALA A 33 10.86 -2.40 -18.89
C ALA A 33 12.10 -1.52 -18.66
N LEU A 34 13.25 -1.89 -19.23
CA LEU A 34 14.49 -1.11 -19.19
C LEU A 34 14.37 0.20 -19.95
N LYS A 35 13.75 0.22 -21.14
CA LYS A 35 13.48 1.48 -21.87
C LYS A 35 12.48 2.37 -21.16
N MET A 36 11.46 1.80 -20.50
CA MET A 36 10.56 2.58 -19.65
C MET A 36 11.30 3.12 -18.42
N ARG A 37 12.18 2.33 -17.79
CA ARG A 37 13.07 2.78 -16.70
C ARG A 37 13.96 3.94 -17.13
N ASP A 38 14.68 3.77 -18.23
CA ASP A 38 15.64 4.77 -18.70
C ASP A 38 14.93 6.05 -19.18
N SER A 39 13.78 5.93 -19.85
CA SER A 39 12.95 7.08 -20.26
C SER A 39 12.29 7.83 -19.11
N ILE A 40 12.06 7.18 -17.97
CA ILE A 40 11.50 7.82 -16.76
C ILE A 40 12.63 8.44 -15.91
N MET A 41 13.80 7.82 -15.89
CA MET A 41 14.96 8.26 -15.12
C MET A 41 15.63 9.51 -15.73
N GLU A 42 15.52 9.69 -17.05
CA GLU A 42 16.01 10.89 -17.76
C GLU A 42 15.15 12.15 -17.48
N SER A 43 13.97 12.02 -16.85
CA SER A 43 12.98 13.11 -16.68
C SER A 43 12.69 13.52 -15.22
N LEU A 44 13.61 13.31 -14.28
CA LEU A 44 13.34 13.61 -12.87
C LEU A 44 14.54 14.32 -12.21
N ASN A 45 14.57 15.65 -12.34
CA ASN A 45 15.32 16.50 -11.42
C ASN A 45 14.45 16.85 -10.18
N LEU A 46 15.06 17.34 -9.09
CA LEU A 46 14.33 17.62 -7.84
C LEU A 46 13.23 18.68 -7.99
N GLU A 47 13.48 19.72 -8.81
CA GLU A 47 12.48 20.73 -9.17
C GLU A 47 11.30 20.11 -9.92
N GLU A 48 11.54 19.10 -10.74
CA GLU A 48 10.55 18.38 -11.52
C GLU A 48 9.73 17.43 -10.66
N VAL A 49 10.31 16.81 -9.64
CA VAL A 49 9.55 16.07 -8.61
C VAL A 49 8.64 17.00 -7.83
N GLN A 50 9.14 18.15 -7.38
CA GLN A 50 8.31 19.15 -6.70
C GLN A 50 7.18 19.63 -7.61
N ARG A 51 7.49 19.97 -8.87
CA ARG A 51 6.51 20.38 -9.86
C ARG A 51 5.49 19.28 -10.15
N LYS A 52 5.91 18.01 -10.23
CA LYS A 52 5.01 16.86 -10.46
C LYS A 52 4.10 16.65 -9.26
N ALA A 53 4.62 16.74 -8.03
CA ALA A 53 3.82 16.68 -6.81
C ALA A 53 2.77 17.81 -6.77
N GLU A 54 3.15 19.04 -7.11
CA GLU A 54 2.23 20.17 -7.22
C GLU A 54 1.20 20.00 -8.34
N GLN A 55 1.61 19.49 -9.50
CA GLN A 55 0.71 19.24 -10.63
C GLN A 55 -0.27 18.11 -10.33
N GLN A 56 0.17 17.02 -9.69
CA GLN A 56 -0.72 15.96 -9.19
C GLN A 56 -1.71 16.56 -8.18
N GLN A 57 -1.25 17.41 -7.26
CA GLN A 57 -2.12 18.09 -6.30
C GLN A 57 -3.18 18.95 -7.02
N LYS A 58 -2.78 19.78 -7.99
CA LYS A 58 -3.68 20.66 -8.75
C LYS A 58 -4.67 19.88 -9.64
N ARG A 59 -4.23 18.80 -10.28
CA ARG A 59 -5.12 17.93 -11.07
C ARG A 59 -6.20 17.31 -10.19
N LEU A 60 -5.82 16.80 -9.02
CA LEU A 60 -6.76 16.17 -8.08
C LEU A 60 -7.71 17.19 -7.44
N GLU A 61 -7.27 18.43 -7.20
CA GLU A 61 -8.13 19.53 -6.76
C GLU A 61 -9.12 19.96 -7.87
N SER A 62 -8.69 19.97 -9.14
CA SER A 62 -9.56 20.22 -10.30
C SER A 62 -10.57 19.08 -10.50
N ASP A 63 -10.16 17.82 -10.32
CA ASP A 63 -11.05 16.67 -10.42
C ASP A 63 -12.09 16.63 -9.29
N LYS A 64 -11.80 17.21 -8.12
CA LYS A 64 -12.82 17.46 -7.08
C LYS A 64 -13.87 18.50 -7.48
N GLN A 65 -13.54 19.45 -8.37
CA GLN A 65 -14.47 20.47 -8.88
C GLN A 65 -15.26 20.00 -10.11
N SER A 66 -14.71 19.04 -10.86
CA SER A 66 -15.41 18.35 -11.94
C SER A 66 -16.25 17.22 -11.35
N ASN A 67 -17.57 17.40 -11.31
CA ASN A 67 -18.54 16.37 -10.93
C ASN A 67 -18.47 15.12 -11.85
N ASN A 68 -17.45 14.29 -11.70
CA ASN A 68 -17.46 12.93 -12.21
C ASN A 68 -18.11 12.06 -11.14
N THR A 69 -19.38 11.76 -11.38
CA THR A 69 -20.22 10.88 -10.58
C THR A 69 -19.61 9.47 -10.59
N THR A 70 -18.66 9.19 -9.70
CA THR A 70 -18.33 7.80 -9.35
C THR A 70 -19.53 7.22 -8.65
N SER A 71 -20.10 6.17 -9.24
CA SER A 71 -21.24 5.44 -8.68
C SER A 71 -20.97 5.08 -7.22
N PRO A 72 -21.89 5.36 -6.29
CA PRO A 72 -21.69 5.02 -4.89
C PRO A 72 -21.54 3.51 -4.75
N ILE A 73 -20.40 3.06 -4.19
CA ILE A 73 -20.14 1.65 -3.93
C ILE A 73 -21.23 1.14 -2.98
N PRO A 74 -21.89 0.01 -3.28
CA PRO A 74 -22.96 -0.51 -2.45
C PRO A 74 -22.49 -0.76 -1.01
N LYS A 75 -23.21 -0.17 -0.04
CA LYS A 75 -22.99 -0.47 1.38
C LYS A 75 -23.43 -1.92 1.63
N ALA A 76 -22.53 -2.74 2.18
CA ALA A 76 -22.77 -4.14 2.48
C ALA A 76 -23.97 -4.33 3.42
N ILE A 77 -24.78 -5.36 3.16
CA ILE A 77 -25.96 -5.74 3.94
C ILE A 77 -25.51 -6.56 5.17
N LYS A 78 -26.00 -6.20 6.35
CA LYS A 78 -25.69 -6.86 7.63
C LYS A 78 -26.16 -8.32 7.67
N ASN A 79 -25.22 -9.24 7.84
CA ASN A 79 -25.33 -10.44 8.67
C ASN A 79 -23.91 -10.87 9.06
N GLU A 80 -23.58 -10.83 10.36
CA GLU A 80 -22.31 -11.23 11.00
C GLU A 80 -21.06 -11.12 10.11
N ASP A 81 -20.88 -9.96 9.51
CA ASP A 81 -19.77 -9.71 8.62
C ASP A 81 -18.48 -9.61 9.45
N LYS A 82 -17.55 -10.57 9.25
CA LYS A 82 -16.28 -10.67 9.97
C LYS A 82 -15.53 -9.34 10.00
N TYR A 83 -15.70 -8.52 8.96
CA TYR A 83 -15.05 -7.22 8.83
C TYR A 83 -15.54 -6.22 9.90
N TRP A 84 -16.83 -6.24 10.27
CA TRP A 84 -17.40 -5.35 11.31
C TRP A 84 -17.09 -5.74 12.75
N LYS A 85 -16.51 -6.93 13.00
CA LYS A 85 -16.12 -7.35 14.35
C LYS A 85 -15.11 -6.36 14.94
N ASN A 86 -15.46 -5.80 16.10
CA ASN A 86 -14.67 -4.81 16.82
C ASN A 86 -14.41 -3.51 16.03
N THR A 87 -15.26 -3.21 15.03
CA THR A 87 -15.10 -2.06 14.15
C THR A 87 -16.19 -1.01 14.40
N LEU A 88 -15.78 0.25 14.62
CA LEU A 88 -16.65 1.41 14.60
C LEU A 88 -16.37 2.23 13.34
N ALA A 89 -17.41 2.85 12.78
CA ALA A 89 -17.29 3.73 11.62
C ALA A 89 -17.72 5.15 11.98
N SER A 90 -17.09 6.14 11.36
CA SER A 90 -17.53 7.53 11.50
C SER A 90 -18.82 7.81 10.74
N ASP A 91 -19.53 8.85 11.17
CA ASP A 91 -20.50 9.53 10.33
C ASP A 91 -19.83 10.54 9.38
N SER A 92 -20.65 11.31 8.66
CA SER A 92 -20.21 12.38 7.76
C SER A 92 -19.59 13.59 8.47
N GLY A 93 -19.71 13.66 9.80
CA GLY A 93 -19.10 14.69 10.64
C GLY A 93 -17.79 14.23 11.28
N ASN A 94 -17.17 13.17 10.77
CA ASN A 94 -15.94 12.57 11.31
C ASN A 94 -16.08 12.14 12.79
N THR A 95 -17.28 11.74 13.21
CA THR A 95 -17.57 11.29 14.57
C THR A 95 -17.83 9.79 14.58
N LEU A 96 -17.04 9.03 15.34
CA LEU A 96 -17.19 7.59 15.48
C LEU A 96 -18.51 7.25 16.19
N LYS A 97 -19.39 6.52 15.50
CA LYS A 97 -20.66 6.08 16.07
C LYS A 97 -20.40 5.07 17.19
N ASN A 98 -21.11 5.22 18.31
CA ASN A 98 -21.01 4.37 19.50
C ASN A 98 -19.61 4.37 20.17
N TRP A 99 -18.83 5.44 19.97
CA TRP A 99 -17.60 5.63 20.73
C TRP A 99 -17.89 5.80 22.22
N ASN A 100 -17.21 5.02 23.06
CA ASN A 100 -17.39 5.01 24.51
C ASN A 100 -16.07 4.88 25.29
N ASN A 101 -14.94 5.07 24.61
CA ASN A 101 -13.62 4.96 25.24
C ASN A 101 -13.11 6.32 25.77
N GLY A 102 -13.93 7.37 25.91
CA GLY A 102 -13.45 8.68 26.36
C GLY A 102 -12.45 9.33 25.40
N ASP A 103 -11.61 10.24 25.89
CA ASP A 103 -10.56 10.84 25.06
C ASP A 103 -9.45 9.82 24.75
N ALA A 104 -8.99 9.81 23.49
CA ALA A 104 -7.89 8.98 23.02
C ALA A 104 -6.96 9.75 22.06
N ASP A 105 -5.68 9.39 22.08
CA ASP A 105 -4.65 9.96 21.23
C ASP A 105 -4.54 9.19 19.90
N LEU A 106 -4.44 9.93 18.80
CA LEU A 106 -4.07 9.38 17.50
C LEU A 106 -2.59 9.59 17.27
N VAL A 107 -1.88 8.49 17.05
CA VAL A 107 -0.42 8.53 16.94
C VAL A 107 0.08 7.87 15.66
N PHE A 108 1.15 8.42 15.12
CA PHE A 108 1.88 7.92 13.96
C PHE A 108 3.18 7.28 14.43
N ASN A 109 3.30 5.96 14.21
CA ASN A 109 4.47 5.18 14.63
C ASN A 109 5.59 5.37 13.61
N TYR A 110 6.81 5.69 14.04
CA TYR A 110 7.92 5.94 13.10
C TYR A 110 9.08 4.94 13.26
N SER A 111 9.31 4.41 14.45
CA SER A 111 10.38 3.43 14.71
C SER A 111 10.01 2.53 15.89
N TYR A 112 10.79 1.47 16.08
CA TYR A 112 10.74 0.61 17.26
C TYR A 112 12.11 0.66 17.94
N ASP A 113 12.11 0.91 19.25
CA ASP A 113 13.30 0.93 20.09
C ASP A 113 13.46 -0.47 20.74
N PRO A 114 14.34 -1.34 20.21
CA PRO A 114 14.54 -2.68 20.75
C PRO A 114 15.15 -2.66 22.16
N GLY A 115 15.85 -1.59 22.53
CA GLY A 115 16.45 -1.46 23.87
C GLY A 115 15.41 -1.20 24.97
N LYS A 116 14.22 -0.72 24.59
CA LYS A 116 13.11 -0.42 25.51
C LYS A 116 11.87 -1.26 25.25
N ASP A 117 11.91 -2.14 24.24
CA ASP A 117 10.75 -2.87 23.72
C ASP A 117 9.54 -1.94 23.51
N LYS A 118 9.78 -0.80 22.86
CA LYS A 118 8.76 0.26 22.73
C LYS A 118 8.71 0.84 21.33
N VAL A 119 7.50 0.91 20.79
CA VAL A 119 7.22 1.67 19.56
C VAL A 119 7.35 3.16 19.85
N GLN A 120 8.14 3.86 19.04
CA GLN A 120 8.24 5.31 19.07
C GLN A 120 7.22 5.90 18.10
N TYR A 121 6.52 6.94 18.58
CA TYR A 121 5.44 7.56 17.84
C TYR A 121 5.41 9.07 18.10
N VAL A 122 4.71 9.77 17.20
CA VAL A 122 4.34 11.17 17.38
C VAL A 122 2.82 11.28 17.44
N LYS A 123 2.28 12.11 18.33
CA LYS A 123 0.85 12.41 18.37
C LYS A 123 0.50 13.29 17.18
N ILE A 124 -0.50 12.89 16.41
CA ILE A 124 -0.96 13.64 15.23
C ILE A 124 -2.46 13.94 15.25
N GLY A 125 -3.16 13.63 16.34
CA GLY A 125 -4.57 13.92 16.50
C GLY A 125 -5.14 13.36 17.79
N VAL A 126 -6.46 13.48 17.91
CA VAL A 126 -7.26 12.95 19.03
C VAL A 126 -8.60 12.43 18.53
N ILE A 127 -9.14 11.45 19.24
CA ILE A 127 -10.56 11.12 19.26
C ILE A 127 -11.09 11.68 20.58
N ARG A 128 -12.05 12.60 20.52
CA ARG A 128 -12.66 13.17 21.72
C ARG A 128 -13.63 12.19 22.37
N ALA A 129 -14.04 12.47 23.61
CA ALA A 129 -14.99 11.66 24.35
C ALA A 129 -16.34 11.45 23.64
N ASP A 130 -16.77 12.37 22.78
CA ASP A 130 -17.96 12.27 21.94
C ASP A 130 -17.74 11.46 20.64
N GLY A 131 -16.53 10.98 20.39
CA GLY A 131 -16.13 10.24 19.19
C GLY A 131 -15.65 11.13 18.05
N THR A 132 -15.66 12.46 18.19
CA THR A 132 -15.18 13.36 17.12
C THR A 132 -13.68 13.21 16.93
N ILE A 133 -13.28 12.98 15.68
CA ILE A 133 -11.89 12.86 15.25
C ILE A 133 -11.35 14.25 14.88
N ALA A 134 -10.22 14.63 15.45
CA ALA A 134 -9.50 15.84 15.11
C ALA A 134 -8.02 15.53 14.84
N LEU A 135 -7.58 15.78 13.61
CA LEU A 135 -6.21 15.58 13.17
C LEU A 135 -5.44 16.90 13.25
N ASN A 136 -4.29 16.86 13.92
CA ASN A 136 -3.36 17.96 14.09
C ASN A 136 -1.92 17.43 13.92
N PRO A 137 -1.52 17.08 12.69
CA PRO A 137 -0.20 16.51 12.45
C PRO A 137 0.90 17.54 12.77
N ILE A 138 1.92 17.12 13.53
CA ILE A 138 3.05 17.98 13.92
C ILE A 138 4.04 18.16 12.77
N ASN A 139 4.85 19.21 12.78
CA ASN A 139 5.70 19.54 11.63
C ASN A 139 6.94 18.62 11.45
N LYS A 140 7.23 17.69 12.37
CA LYS A 140 8.45 16.88 12.31
C LYS A 140 8.30 15.46 12.86
N VAL A 141 8.83 14.48 12.13
CA VAL A 141 9.08 13.12 12.63
C VAL A 141 10.59 12.97 12.92
N PRO A 142 11.01 12.57 14.13
CA PRO A 142 12.43 12.66 14.53
C PRO A 142 13.39 11.71 13.82
N ILE A 143 12.96 10.48 13.55
CA ILE A 143 13.80 9.43 12.98
C ILE A 143 13.06 8.83 11.80
N LEU A 144 13.70 8.85 10.65
CA LEU A 144 13.20 8.31 9.40
C LEU A 144 14.29 7.44 8.77
N LYS A 145 13.85 6.52 7.91
CA LYS A 145 14.74 5.69 7.11
C LYS A 145 14.75 6.16 5.66
N PRO A 146 15.84 5.95 4.91
CA PRO A 146 15.89 6.24 3.48
C PRO A 146 14.73 5.60 2.70
N ILE A 147 14.14 6.34 1.75
CA ILE A 147 13.02 5.86 0.93
C ILE A 147 13.37 4.63 0.09
N LYS A 148 14.65 4.43 -0.26
CA LYS A 148 15.12 3.20 -0.93
C LYS A 148 14.89 1.92 -0.15
N GLU A 149 14.72 1.99 1.17
CA GLU A 149 14.33 0.84 1.99
C GLU A 149 12.85 0.46 1.84
N PHE A 150 12.05 1.24 1.09
CA PHE A 150 10.63 0.96 0.89
C PHE A 150 10.39 -0.42 0.27
N LYS A 151 11.22 -0.85 -0.68
CA LYS A 151 11.09 -2.17 -1.32
C LYS A 151 11.17 -3.34 -0.33
N ASP A 152 11.89 -3.17 0.77
CA ASP A 152 12.09 -4.20 1.79
C ASP A 152 11.06 -4.13 2.93
N ASN A 153 10.30 -3.03 3.01
CA ASN A 153 9.38 -2.72 4.10
C ASN A 153 7.95 -2.39 3.61
N ASN A 154 7.65 -2.66 2.34
CA ASN A 154 6.33 -2.41 1.77
C ASN A 154 5.31 -3.42 2.33
N ASN A 155 4.49 -2.98 3.27
CA ASN A 155 3.46 -3.80 3.91
C ASN A 155 2.33 -4.25 2.96
N PHE A 156 2.25 -3.68 1.75
CA PHE A 156 1.26 -4.08 0.74
C PHE A 156 1.64 -5.32 -0.06
N PHE A 157 2.92 -5.75 -0.05
CA PHE A 157 3.42 -6.98 -0.71
C PHE A 157 2.83 -7.26 -2.11
N ASP A 158 2.47 -6.22 -2.85
CA ASP A 158 1.68 -6.30 -4.08
C ASP A 158 2.55 -6.19 -5.34
N ILE A 159 3.82 -5.82 -5.18
CA ILE A 159 4.88 -5.99 -6.17
C ILE A 159 5.67 -7.25 -5.82
N HIS A 160 5.76 -8.18 -6.77
CA HIS A 160 6.44 -9.47 -6.60
C HIS A 160 7.94 -9.35 -6.88
N ASN A 161 8.32 -8.51 -7.84
CA ASN A 161 9.72 -8.22 -8.16
C ASN A 161 10.12 -6.84 -7.58
N PRO A 162 10.83 -6.78 -6.43
CA PRO A 162 11.21 -5.51 -5.82
C PRO A 162 12.18 -4.67 -6.68
N ASP A 163 12.84 -5.26 -7.69
CA ASP A 163 13.76 -4.53 -8.55
C ASP A 163 13.04 -3.57 -9.53
N VAL A 164 11.71 -3.62 -9.62
CA VAL A 164 10.93 -2.68 -10.44
C VAL A 164 10.72 -1.32 -9.78
N TYR A 165 11.02 -1.20 -8.48
CA TYR A 165 10.97 0.08 -7.78
C TYR A 165 12.07 1.02 -8.26
N GLN A 166 11.66 2.25 -8.53
CA GLN A 166 12.52 3.36 -8.89
C GLN A 166 12.31 4.50 -7.92
N TYR A 167 13.40 5.13 -7.51
CA TYR A 167 13.41 6.19 -6.51
C TYR A 167 13.97 7.48 -7.10
N HIS A 168 13.42 8.61 -6.68
CA HIS A 168 14.08 9.91 -6.81
C HIS A 168 14.37 10.45 -5.41
N ASN A 169 15.57 11.00 -5.21
CA ASN A 169 16.10 11.37 -3.90
C ASN A 169 16.04 10.19 -2.91
N GLU A 170 16.73 9.11 -3.26
CA GLU A 170 16.57 7.79 -2.64
C GLU A 170 17.02 7.71 -1.17
N ASP A 171 17.80 8.70 -0.73
CA ASP A 171 18.30 8.85 0.63
C ASP A 171 17.37 9.69 1.53
N SER A 172 16.30 10.31 0.98
CA SER A 172 15.32 11.05 1.77
C SER A 172 14.69 10.20 2.86
N GLY A 173 14.56 10.75 4.06
CA GLY A 173 13.83 10.16 5.17
C GLY A 173 12.36 10.00 4.81
N PHE A 174 11.86 8.78 4.95
CA PHE A 174 10.51 8.37 4.57
C PHE A 174 9.89 7.48 5.65
N LYS A 175 8.58 7.67 5.89
CA LYS A 175 7.75 6.72 6.62
C LYS A 175 6.33 6.71 6.08
N LEU A 176 5.82 5.51 5.81
CA LEU A 176 4.42 5.25 5.48
C LEU A 176 3.78 4.40 6.58
N ASN A 177 2.57 4.78 7.00
CA ASN A 177 1.69 3.95 7.82
C ASN A 177 0.30 3.86 7.18
N ALA A 178 -0.19 2.64 7.01
CA ALA A 178 -1.54 2.34 6.52
C ALA A 178 -2.66 2.74 7.52
N TYR A 179 -2.29 3.03 8.78
CA TYR A 179 -3.21 3.37 9.85
C TYR A 179 -2.54 4.28 10.89
N LEU A 180 -3.35 4.91 11.71
CA LEU A 180 -2.91 5.55 12.96
C LEU A 180 -3.18 4.62 14.13
N SER A 181 -2.29 4.57 15.10
CA SER A 181 -2.57 3.84 16.33
C SER A 181 -3.41 4.71 17.26
N VAL A 182 -4.32 4.09 18.00
CA VAL A 182 -5.17 4.78 18.97
C VAL A 182 -4.72 4.39 20.37
N TYR A 183 -4.31 5.40 21.14
CA TYR A 183 -3.80 5.22 22.50
C TYR A 183 -4.73 5.87 23.52
N GLN A 184 -4.93 5.18 24.63
CA GLN A 184 -5.58 5.74 25.80
C GLN A 184 -4.74 5.38 27.03
N ASN A 185 -4.41 6.38 27.86
CA ASN A 185 -3.61 6.18 29.08
C ASN A 185 -2.32 5.37 28.80
N ASP A 186 -1.59 5.76 27.74
CA ASP A 186 -0.37 5.10 27.25
C ASP A 186 -0.53 3.63 26.79
N LYS A 187 -1.76 3.13 26.64
CA LYS A 187 -2.05 1.79 26.10
C LYS A 187 -2.68 1.89 24.73
N GLN A 188 -2.21 1.08 23.79
CA GLN A 188 -2.85 0.96 22.48
C GLN A 188 -4.18 0.21 22.60
N ILE A 189 -5.28 0.89 22.28
CA ILE A 189 -6.64 0.34 22.32
C ILE A 189 -7.18 -0.03 20.94
N GLY A 190 -6.48 0.33 19.88
CA GLY A 190 -6.92 0.07 18.51
C GLY A 190 -6.07 0.72 17.44
N ILE A 191 -6.61 0.69 16.23
CA ILE A 191 -6.09 1.40 15.06
C ILE A 191 -7.22 2.16 14.36
N LEU A 192 -6.87 3.23 13.67
CA LEU A 192 -7.77 4.05 12.86
C LEU A 192 -7.29 4.04 11.41
N THR A 193 -8.14 3.56 10.51
CA THR A 193 -7.93 3.65 9.04
C THR A 193 -8.90 4.61 8.40
N ILE A 194 -8.58 5.03 7.18
CA ILE A 194 -9.42 5.90 6.37
C ILE A 194 -9.61 5.25 5.00
N GLY A 195 -10.84 5.17 4.52
CA GLY A 195 -11.15 4.63 3.19
C GLY A 195 -12.65 4.65 2.94
N ASN A 196 -13.10 4.15 1.79
CA ASN A 196 -14.53 4.17 1.44
C ASN A 196 -15.27 2.86 1.75
N SER A 197 -14.57 1.84 2.23
CA SER A 197 -15.16 0.54 2.56
C SER A 197 -14.45 -0.10 3.75
N GLU A 198 -15.25 -0.58 4.70
CA GLU A 198 -14.76 -1.27 5.89
C GLU A 198 -14.02 -2.56 5.51
N LYS A 199 -14.64 -3.35 4.63
CA LYS A 199 -14.06 -4.59 4.08
C LYS A 199 -12.73 -4.32 3.36
N VAL A 200 -12.70 -3.36 2.43
CA VAL A 200 -11.49 -3.09 1.64
C VAL A 200 -10.36 -2.54 2.51
N THR A 201 -10.68 -1.62 3.42
CA THR A 201 -9.65 -1.10 4.34
C THR A 201 -9.11 -2.19 5.27
N ARG A 202 -9.90 -3.20 5.63
CA ARG A 202 -9.42 -4.34 6.41
C ARG A 202 -8.58 -5.31 5.58
N ASN A 203 -8.98 -5.60 4.35
CA ASN A 203 -8.22 -6.43 3.42
C ASN A 203 -6.84 -5.82 3.16
N LEU A 204 -6.79 -4.51 2.89
CA LEU A 204 -5.55 -3.78 2.61
C LEU A 204 -4.64 -3.61 3.85
N LEU A 205 -5.13 -3.89 5.05
CA LEU A 205 -4.32 -3.92 6.28
C LEU A 205 -3.76 -5.31 6.60
N THR A 206 -4.39 -6.36 6.10
CA THR A 206 -4.11 -7.73 6.53
C THR A 206 -3.29 -8.42 5.47
N SER A 207 -2.04 -8.77 5.77
CA SER A 207 -1.12 -9.29 4.74
C SER A 207 -1.65 -10.53 4.00
N GLY A 208 -2.48 -11.34 4.66
CA GLY A 208 -3.15 -12.50 4.06
C GLY A 208 -4.38 -12.19 3.20
N ASP A 209 -4.89 -10.96 3.18
CA ASP A 209 -6.11 -10.57 2.47
C ASP A 209 -5.84 -9.54 1.36
N LEU A 210 -4.58 -9.09 1.20
CA LEU A 210 -4.15 -8.07 0.24
C LEU A 210 -4.50 -8.38 -1.21
N TYR A 211 -4.82 -9.63 -1.50
CA TYR A 211 -5.12 -10.09 -2.84
C TYR A 211 -6.60 -10.10 -3.22
N TYR A 212 -7.50 -9.87 -2.25
CA TYR A 212 -8.93 -9.86 -2.54
C TYR A 212 -9.30 -8.74 -3.50
N GLY A 213 -10.28 -9.02 -4.36
CA GLY A 213 -10.73 -8.09 -5.41
C GLY A 213 -11.84 -7.14 -4.99
N ASP A 214 -12.11 -6.99 -3.69
CA ASP A 214 -13.12 -6.03 -3.24
C ASP A 214 -12.71 -4.60 -3.63
N GLU A 215 -13.51 -3.98 -4.49
CA GLU A 215 -13.22 -2.64 -5.01
C GLU A 215 -13.45 -1.57 -3.95
N GLY A 216 -12.53 -0.62 -3.88
CA GLY A 216 -12.51 0.46 -2.91
C GLY A 216 -11.08 0.93 -2.66
N TYR A 217 -10.87 1.70 -1.59
CA TYR A 217 -9.53 2.20 -1.27
C TYR A 217 -9.26 2.32 0.23
N LEU A 218 -7.96 2.36 0.54
CA LEU A 218 -7.38 2.76 1.82
C LEU A 218 -6.51 3.99 1.60
N LEU A 219 -6.55 4.95 2.54
CA LEU A 219 -5.57 6.03 2.61
C LEU A 219 -4.49 5.70 3.64
N SER A 220 -3.24 5.83 3.23
CA SER A 220 -2.06 5.73 4.08
C SER A 220 -1.47 7.11 4.36
N TRP A 221 -0.98 7.28 5.57
CA TRP A 221 -0.25 8.47 6.00
C TRP A 221 1.22 8.33 5.64
N VAL A 222 1.79 9.36 5.01
CA VAL A 222 3.21 9.42 4.67
C VAL A 222 3.82 10.69 5.22
N TYR A 223 4.99 10.58 5.84
CA TYR A 223 5.86 11.71 6.14
C TYR A 223 7.18 11.55 5.41
N VAL A 224 7.63 12.64 4.76
CA VAL A 224 8.96 12.73 4.16
C VAL A 224 9.67 13.99 4.62
N ASP A 225 11.00 13.95 4.79
CA ASP A 225 11.79 15.13 5.15
C ASP A 225 12.06 16.05 3.95
N GLU A 226 12.26 15.47 2.78
CA GLU A 226 12.54 16.15 1.52
C GLU A 226 11.59 15.70 0.40
N ALA A 227 11.61 16.45 -0.71
CA ALA A 227 10.90 16.04 -1.91
C ALA A 227 11.57 14.78 -2.50
N CYS A 228 10.77 13.75 -2.74
CA CYS A 228 11.23 12.46 -3.24
C CYS A 228 10.10 11.75 -3.99
N ALA A 229 10.41 10.64 -4.66
CA ALA A 229 9.41 9.90 -5.42
C ALA A 229 9.62 8.38 -5.36
N ILE A 230 8.52 7.64 -5.46
CA ILE A 230 8.49 6.20 -5.70
C ILE A 230 7.69 5.95 -6.97
N MET A 231 8.30 5.23 -7.91
CA MET A 231 7.61 4.72 -9.08
C MET A 231 7.85 3.23 -9.21
N ALA A 232 6.81 2.51 -9.59
CA ALA A 232 6.88 1.09 -9.88
C ALA A 232 5.72 0.71 -10.77
N HIS A 233 5.95 -0.26 -11.65
CA HIS A 233 4.89 -0.85 -12.45
C HIS A 233 5.21 -2.32 -12.64
N GLU A 234 4.27 -3.18 -12.26
CA GLU A 234 4.36 -4.62 -12.47
C GLU A 234 3.07 -5.12 -13.11
N ASN A 235 3.21 -5.92 -14.17
CA ASN A 235 2.15 -6.79 -14.65
C ASN A 235 2.56 -8.21 -14.31
N TRP A 236 1.87 -8.80 -13.34
CA TRP A 236 2.09 -10.16 -12.92
C TRP A 236 1.07 -11.07 -13.57
N LYS A 237 1.54 -12.22 -14.07
CA LYS A 237 0.71 -13.31 -14.55
C LYS A 237 1.05 -14.53 -13.74
N GLY A 238 0.05 -15.15 -13.15
CA GLY A 238 0.26 -16.39 -12.44
C GLY A 238 -0.99 -17.23 -12.35
N ASP A 239 -0.76 -18.49 -12.01
CA ASP A 239 -1.79 -19.46 -11.78
C ASP A 239 -2.08 -19.54 -10.28
N LEU A 240 -3.32 -19.30 -9.89
CA LEU A 240 -3.80 -19.38 -8.50
C LEU A 240 -4.34 -20.79 -8.15
N SER A 241 -4.06 -21.81 -8.96
CA SER A 241 -4.62 -23.15 -8.83
C SER A 241 -4.02 -24.00 -7.71
N ASN A 242 -4.14 -23.52 -6.49
CA ASN A 242 -3.93 -24.35 -5.29
C ASN A 242 -5.08 -25.35 -5.07
N THR A 243 -6.11 -25.35 -5.94
CA THR A 243 -7.42 -26.00 -5.75
C THR A 243 -7.86 -26.93 -6.89
N GLY A 244 -7.01 -27.19 -7.89
CA GLY A 244 -7.23 -28.25 -8.90
C GLY A 244 -7.80 -27.79 -10.26
N THR A 245 -8.13 -26.51 -10.45
CA THR A 245 -8.41 -25.92 -11.78
C THR A 245 -7.49 -24.71 -12.00
N PRO A 246 -6.69 -24.67 -13.10
CA PRO A 246 -5.87 -23.51 -13.46
C PRO A 246 -6.68 -22.22 -13.48
N LEU A 247 -6.32 -21.28 -12.61
CA LEU A 247 -6.91 -19.94 -12.54
C LEU A 247 -5.81 -18.93 -12.88
N LEU A 248 -5.58 -18.78 -14.18
CA LEU A 248 -4.69 -17.76 -14.71
C LEU A 248 -5.30 -16.38 -14.48
N VAL A 249 -4.60 -15.57 -13.69
CA VAL A 249 -4.94 -14.17 -13.49
C VAL A 249 -3.83 -13.29 -14.00
N GLU A 250 -4.20 -12.08 -14.42
CA GLU A 250 -3.27 -11.01 -14.72
C GLU A 250 -3.57 -9.86 -13.77
N THR A 251 -2.59 -9.48 -12.96
CA THR A 251 -2.72 -8.39 -12.02
C THR A 251 -1.74 -7.28 -12.36
N THR A 252 -2.19 -6.03 -12.28
CA THR A 252 -1.35 -4.85 -12.51
C THR A 252 -1.22 -4.06 -11.22
N VAL A 253 0.01 -3.74 -10.83
CA VAL A 253 0.27 -2.84 -9.70
C VAL A 253 1.06 -1.65 -10.19
N THR A 254 0.67 -0.45 -9.76
CA THR A 254 1.33 0.79 -10.18
C THR A 254 1.50 1.74 -9.01
N TYR A 255 2.72 2.23 -8.85
CA TYR A 255 3.09 3.33 -7.97
C TYR A 255 3.45 4.53 -8.84
N ASP A 256 2.76 5.65 -8.62
CA ASP A 256 3.15 6.96 -9.15
C ASP A 256 3.07 7.99 -8.03
N LEU A 257 4.04 7.93 -7.13
CA LEU A 257 4.05 8.71 -5.88
C LEU A 257 5.13 9.78 -5.94
N SER A 258 4.73 11.04 -5.92
CA SER A 258 5.63 12.19 -5.83
C SER A 258 5.32 12.95 -4.55
N PHE A 259 6.23 12.91 -3.59
CA PHE A 259 6.03 13.47 -2.26
C PHE A 259 6.59 14.88 -2.16
N LYS A 260 5.84 15.76 -1.48
CA LYS A 260 6.36 17.04 -1.00
C LYS A 260 6.92 16.87 0.42
N PRO A 261 7.88 17.69 0.86
CA PRO A 261 8.32 17.71 2.25
C PRO A 261 7.13 17.81 3.22
N GLY A 262 7.17 17.01 4.29
CA GLY A 262 6.14 16.94 5.33
C GLY A 262 5.10 15.85 5.12
N TRP A 263 3.87 16.13 5.52
CA TRP A 263 2.77 15.16 5.49
C TRP A 263 2.12 15.04 4.12
N ASN A 264 1.87 13.80 3.75
CA ASN A 264 1.34 13.36 2.49
C ASN A 264 0.31 12.25 2.72
N LEU A 265 -0.60 12.07 1.76
CA LEU A 265 -1.58 10.98 1.75
C LEU A 265 -1.44 10.16 0.48
N VAL A 266 -1.38 8.84 0.64
CA VAL A 266 -1.38 7.88 -0.47
C VAL A 266 -2.69 7.13 -0.49
N LYS A 267 -3.39 7.14 -1.63
CA LYS A 267 -4.56 6.32 -1.88
C LYS A 267 -4.12 5.02 -2.55
N THR A 268 -4.38 3.90 -1.90
CA THR A 268 -4.24 2.56 -2.47
C THR A 268 -5.62 2.09 -2.89
N GLU A 269 -5.86 2.00 -4.20
CA GLU A 269 -7.16 1.70 -4.79
C GLU A 269 -7.16 0.35 -5.52
N VAL A 270 -8.15 -0.48 -5.19
CA VAL A 270 -8.42 -1.77 -5.83
C VAL A 270 -9.43 -1.55 -6.96
N ILE A 271 -9.04 -1.85 -8.19
CA ILE A 271 -9.84 -1.63 -9.39
C ILE A 271 -10.00 -2.95 -10.15
N GLY A 272 -11.24 -3.37 -10.35
CA GLY A 272 -11.62 -4.59 -11.03
C GLY A 272 -11.29 -5.85 -10.23
N LYS A 273 -12.08 -6.89 -10.48
CA LYS A 273 -11.85 -8.22 -9.91
C LYS A 273 -12.06 -9.35 -10.90
N TYR A 274 -11.36 -10.44 -10.63
CA TYR A 274 -11.75 -11.78 -11.05
C TYR A 274 -12.68 -12.37 -9.99
N GLU A 275 -13.68 -13.12 -10.42
CA GLU A 275 -14.58 -13.85 -9.52
C GLU A 275 -14.40 -15.35 -9.71
N PHE A 276 -14.35 -16.05 -8.59
CA PHE A 276 -14.21 -17.50 -8.54
C PHE A 276 -15.40 -18.07 -7.75
N PRO A 277 -16.58 -18.19 -8.39
CA PRO A 277 -17.83 -18.50 -7.69
C PRO A 277 -17.83 -19.85 -6.97
N ASN A 278 -16.96 -20.78 -7.41
CA ASN A 278 -16.81 -22.12 -6.85
C ASN A 278 -15.70 -22.21 -5.79
N ALA A 279 -15.00 -21.12 -5.48
CA ALA A 279 -13.93 -21.09 -4.49
C ALA A 279 -14.48 -20.85 -3.06
N PRO A 280 -13.73 -21.24 -2.01
CA PRO A 280 -13.99 -20.80 -0.63
C PRO A 280 -14.17 -19.28 -0.57
N GLU A 281 -14.98 -18.77 0.37
CA GLU A 281 -15.35 -17.34 0.43
C GLU A 281 -14.15 -16.38 0.35
N GLU A 282 -13.06 -16.77 1.00
CA GLU A 282 -11.78 -16.05 1.05
C GLU A 282 -11.14 -15.99 -0.35
N ASP A 283 -11.24 -17.04 -1.15
CA ASP A 283 -10.66 -17.08 -2.49
C ASP A 283 -11.65 -16.69 -3.60
N ARG A 284 -12.85 -16.15 -3.26
CA ARG A 284 -13.88 -15.84 -4.27
C ARG A 284 -13.55 -14.67 -5.18
N SER A 285 -12.55 -13.87 -4.84
CA SER A 285 -12.12 -12.78 -5.71
C SER A 285 -10.64 -12.51 -5.65
N ARG A 286 -10.09 -12.05 -6.78
CA ARG A 286 -8.73 -11.52 -6.89
C ARG A 286 -8.80 -10.14 -7.54
N TYR A 287 -8.02 -9.18 -7.04
CA TYR A 287 -7.92 -7.89 -7.70
C TYR A 287 -7.37 -8.02 -9.12
N LYS A 288 -7.79 -7.14 -10.02
CA LYS A 288 -7.17 -6.94 -11.33
C LYS A 288 -6.09 -5.88 -11.27
N LYS A 289 -6.33 -4.81 -10.50
CA LYS A 289 -5.39 -3.70 -10.41
C LYS A 289 -5.30 -3.08 -9.02
N HIS A 290 -4.08 -2.82 -8.58
CA HIS A 290 -3.79 -1.88 -7.50
C HIS A 290 -3.18 -0.60 -8.06
N VAL A 291 -3.69 0.54 -7.62
CA VAL A 291 -3.14 1.86 -7.97
C VAL A 291 -2.79 2.61 -6.69
N HIS A 292 -1.53 3.02 -6.58
CA HIS A 292 -1.04 3.87 -5.50
C HIS A 292 -0.80 5.28 -6.05
N THR A 293 -1.59 6.23 -5.58
CA THR A 293 -1.53 7.64 -6.01
C THR A 293 -1.50 8.58 -4.83
N MET A 294 -0.93 9.77 -5.03
CA MET A 294 -1.03 10.86 -4.07
C MET A 294 -2.45 11.42 -4.02
N VAL A 295 -2.92 11.87 -2.86
CA VAL A 295 -4.14 12.68 -2.74
C VAL A 295 -3.89 13.96 -1.93
N PRO A 296 -4.48 15.11 -2.34
CA PRO A 296 -4.23 16.40 -1.69
C PRO A 296 -4.86 16.50 -0.30
N SER A 297 -5.95 15.78 -0.09
CA SER A 297 -6.74 15.76 1.13
C SER A 297 -7.60 14.50 1.16
N ILE A 298 -8.10 14.16 2.34
CA ILE A 298 -9.04 13.06 2.53
C ILE A 298 -10.26 13.31 1.62
N PRO A 299 -10.68 12.34 0.78
CA PRO A 299 -11.86 12.47 -0.07
C PRO A 299 -13.16 12.55 0.75
N ASP A 300 -14.19 13.16 0.18
CA ASP A 300 -15.47 13.38 0.86
C ASP A 300 -16.28 12.09 1.06
N ASP A 301 -16.00 11.06 0.25
CA ASP A 301 -16.59 9.72 0.38
C ASP A 301 -15.84 8.84 1.40
N ALA A 302 -14.75 9.33 1.98
CA ALA A 302 -13.97 8.59 2.95
C ALA A 302 -14.69 8.48 4.30
N THR A 303 -14.50 7.34 4.94
CA THR A 303 -14.98 7.02 6.28
C THR A 303 -13.80 6.62 7.15
N TYR A 304 -13.82 7.05 8.41
CA TYR A 304 -12.87 6.55 9.41
C TYR A 304 -13.38 5.25 9.99
N TYR A 305 -12.52 4.23 10.06
CA TYR A 305 -12.81 2.96 10.71
C TYR A 305 -11.86 2.75 11.88
N PHE A 306 -12.41 2.74 13.09
CA PHE A 306 -11.69 2.35 14.29
C PHE A 306 -11.84 0.85 14.51
N ARG A 307 -10.73 0.15 14.73
CA ARG A 307 -10.71 -1.28 15.04
C ARG A 307 -10.06 -1.50 16.39
N SER A 308 -10.83 -2.01 17.35
CA SER A 308 -10.38 -2.24 18.72
C SER A 308 -9.42 -3.44 18.81
N THR A 309 -8.39 -3.33 19.65
CA THR A 309 -7.51 -4.45 20.04
C THR A 309 -8.09 -5.30 21.17
N LEU A 310 -9.14 -4.82 21.85
CA LEU A 310 -9.82 -5.54 22.91
C LEU A 310 -10.77 -6.58 22.30
N TYR A 311 -10.58 -7.85 22.68
CA TYR A 311 -11.48 -8.97 22.40
C TYR A 311 -12.61 -9.04 23.41
#